data_AF-A0A5E4IWZ4-F1
#
_entry.id   AF-A0A5E4IWZ4-F1
#
_cell.length_a   1.000
_cell.length_b   1.000
_cell.length_c   1.000
_cell.angle_alpha   90.00
_cell.angle_beta   90.00
_cell.angle_gamma   90.00
#
_symmetry.space_group_name_H-M   'P 1'
#
loop_
_entity.id
_entity.type
_entity.pdbx_description
1 polymer ?
#
loop_
_entity_poly.entity_id
_entity_poly.type
_entity_poly.pdbx_seq_one_letter_code
_entity_poly.pdbx_strand_id
1 'polypeptide(L)'
;MKITKGHIIYGFTVFIILAFVLETFVVVMWKPAETAATPTPSPQVQTFEGTGFAKAKILSLGGTLFVFCNSTQDAAPLVKDVPGVSRVFATGNSAYLVTAPNATPYLAAAIDGALAGICDAVVLRSSHLEFKETATLAASSGNGTKMLATKELDYLQSAFPPYVDAGHVEGDNVTMKVYLSINDAGGLSVSIEEQRSAFEYRFEGGGFATAKIAELKNELYVKCNATDAEGRAGNVSGVKNVTRFDEQTLFVDFEGNATAVAQGIASALPDCAPKVLRSAAFDFTDSVTIASENNDTRTVLGSDLAGATGFVAPEHAVNETVLLSVRLQMSGATILGTAIQEVG
;
A
#
# COMPACT_ATOMS: atom_id res chain seq x y z
N MET A 1 -4.54 26.25 73.58
CA MET A 1 -3.85 25.05 73.07
C MET A 1 -2.89 25.52 71.97
N LYS A 2 -1.56 25.40 72.17
CA LYS A 2 -0.56 25.93 71.20
C LYS A 2 -0.41 24.93 70.05
N ILE A 3 -0.86 25.30 68.85
CA ILE A 3 -0.68 24.52 67.63
C ILE A 3 0.78 24.67 67.21
N THR A 4 1.56 23.59 67.31
CA THR A 4 2.96 23.56 66.85
C THR A 4 3.03 23.21 65.36
N LYS A 5 4.10 23.65 64.67
CA LYS A 5 4.32 23.42 63.22
C LYS A 5 4.17 21.94 62.80
N GLY A 6 4.47 20.99 63.69
CA GLY A 6 4.25 19.57 63.45
C GLY A 6 2.79 19.15 63.31
N HIS A 7 1.86 19.80 64.01
CA HIS A 7 0.43 19.51 63.91
C HIS A 7 -0.20 20.04 62.60
N ILE A 8 0.37 21.11 62.03
CA ILE A 8 -0.06 21.66 60.74
C ILE A 8 0.38 20.74 59.60
N ILE A 9 1.61 20.23 59.66
CA ILE A 9 2.14 19.29 58.65
C ILE A 9 1.39 17.96 58.69
N TYR A 10 1.11 17.42 59.89
CA TYR A 10 0.32 16.20 60.03
C TYR A 10 -1.12 16.37 59.53
N GLY A 11 -1.75 17.53 59.80
CA GLY A 11 -3.08 17.86 59.29
C GLY A 11 -3.14 17.94 57.77
N PHE A 12 -2.13 18.54 57.13
CA PHE A 12 -2.07 18.69 55.67
C PHE A 12 -1.84 17.35 54.96
N THR A 13 -0.97 16.50 55.50
CA THR A 13 -0.70 15.16 54.94
C THR A 13 -1.93 14.24 55.05
N VAL A 14 -2.65 14.29 56.16
CA VAL A 14 -3.91 13.53 56.34
C VAL A 14 -4.99 14.01 55.37
N PHE A 15 -5.07 15.33 55.11
CA PHE A 15 -6.04 15.89 54.17
C PHE A 15 -5.76 15.48 52.71
N ILE A 16 -4.48 15.43 52.31
CA ILE A 16 -4.08 14.98 50.97
C ILE A 16 -4.36 13.48 50.78
N ILE A 17 -4.08 12.64 51.79
CA ILE A 17 -4.38 11.21 51.73
C ILE A 17 -5.90 10.97 51.67
N LEU A 18 -6.69 11.71 52.45
CA LEU A 18 -8.15 11.65 52.39
C LEU A 18 -8.70 12.10 51.03
N ALA A 19 -8.13 13.13 50.41
CA ALA A 19 -8.52 13.58 49.06
C ALA A 19 -8.24 12.50 48.00
N PHE A 20 -7.07 11.85 48.05
CA PHE A 20 -6.73 10.74 47.14
C PHE A 20 -7.64 9.53 47.37
N VAL A 21 -7.96 9.18 48.62
CA VAL A 21 -8.86 8.07 48.93
C VAL A 21 -10.30 8.38 48.47
N LEU A 22 -10.77 9.63 48.61
CA LEU A 22 -12.10 10.03 48.15
C LEU A 22 -12.22 10.08 46.62
N GLU A 23 -11.22 10.64 45.90
CA GLU A 23 -11.20 10.63 44.43
C GLU A 23 -11.17 9.21 43.88
N THR A 24 -10.38 8.32 44.49
CA THR A 24 -10.33 6.91 44.10
C THR A 24 -11.67 6.21 44.38
N PHE A 25 -12.36 6.56 45.48
CA PHE A 25 -13.68 6.00 45.80
C PHE A 25 -14.80 6.50 44.89
N VAL A 26 -14.75 7.76 44.42
CA VAL A 26 -15.75 8.29 43.47
C VAL A 26 -15.60 7.63 42.10
N VAL A 27 -14.38 7.36 41.63
CA VAL A 27 -14.14 6.61 40.39
C VAL A 27 -14.63 5.14 40.51
N VAL A 28 -14.53 4.53 41.69
CA VAL A 28 -14.99 3.14 41.92
C VAL A 28 -16.50 3.04 42.14
N MET A 29 -17.14 4.02 42.80
CA MET A 29 -18.58 3.99 43.08
C MET A 29 -19.47 4.60 41.99
N TRP A 30 -18.90 5.27 40.98
CA TRP A 30 -19.59 5.71 39.77
C TRP A 30 -19.34 4.78 38.57
N LYS A 31 -19.18 3.47 38.83
CA LYS A 31 -19.59 2.47 37.85
C LYS A 31 -21.12 2.50 37.77
N PRO A 32 -21.72 2.71 36.57
CA PRO A 32 -23.15 2.44 36.41
C PRO A 32 -23.41 1.02 36.90
N ALA A 33 -24.48 0.82 37.65
CA ALA A 33 -24.87 -0.50 38.16
C ALA A 33 -24.75 -1.52 37.02
N GLU A 34 -23.81 -2.45 37.17
CA GLU A 34 -23.77 -3.69 36.41
C GLU A 34 -25.05 -4.45 36.80
N THR A 35 -26.14 -4.12 36.09
CA THR A 35 -27.25 -5.05 35.87
C THR A 35 -26.56 -6.33 35.47
N ALA A 36 -26.71 -7.41 36.25
CA ALA A 36 -26.04 -8.68 36.01
C ALA A 36 -26.06 -9.00 34.51
N ALA A 37 -24.95 -8.68 33.85
CA ALA A 37 -24.84 -8.87 32.43
C ALA A 37 -24.66 -10.37 32.30
N THR A 38 -25.70 -11.01 31.74
CA THR A 38 -25.58 -12.26 31.01
C THR A 38 -24.19 -12.30 30.38
N PRO A 39 -23.37 -13.35 30.59
CA PRO A 39 -21.96 -13.34 30.21
C PRO A 39 -21.84 -12.76 28.81
N THR A 40 -21.29 -11.54 28.71
CA THR A 40 -21.06 -10.93 27.42
C THR A 40 -20.09 -11.86 26.72
N PRO A 41 -20.47 -12.50 25.61
CA PRO A 41 -19.52 -13.30 24.86
C PRO A 41 -18.33 -12.38 24.59
N SER A 42 -17.13 -12.84 24.90
CA SER A 42 -15.88 -12.22 24.45
C SER A 42 -16.11 -11.76 23.01
N PRO A 43 -15.76 -10.52 22.60
CA PRO A 43 -16.02 -10.06 21.24
C PRO A 43 -15.42 -11.10 20.31
N GLN A 44 -16.30 -11.94 19.75
CA GLN A 44 -15.88 -12.85 18.72
C GLN A 44 -15.47 -11.91 17.61
N VAL A 45 -14.20 -11.98 17.21
CA VAL A 45 -13.77 -11.36 15.97
C VAL A 45 -14.67 -11.97 14.92
N GLN A 46 -15.74 -11.27 14.55
CA GLN A 46 -16.70 -11.81 13.61
C GLN A 46 -16.01 -11.82 12.27
N THR A 47 -15.70 -13.03 11.80
CA THR A 47 -15.33 -13.25 10.42
C THR A 47 -16.36 -12.60 9.53
N PHE A 48 -15.92 -11.72 8.66
CA PHE A 48 -16.78 -11.04 7.73
C PHE A 48 -16.04 -10.89 6.42
N GLU A 49 -16.57 -11.50 5.37
CA GLU A 49 -16.13 -11.26 4.01
C GLU A 49 -17.33 -10.71 3.24
N GLY A 50 -17.18 -9.55 2.60
CA GLY A 50 -18.29 -8.95 1.89
C GLY A 50 -17.90 -7.81 0.97
N THR A 51 -18.84 -7.46 0.10
CA THR A 51 -18.70 -6.35 -0.85
C THR A 51 -19.87 -5.39 -0.76
N GLY A 52 -19.61 -4.13 -1.05
CA GLY A 52 -20.63 -3.11 -1.13
C GLY A 52 -20.14 -1.91 -1.93
N PHE A 53 -20.97 -0.88 -1.96
CA PHE A 53 -20.70 0.33 -2.74
C PHE A 53 -20.79 1.57 -1.86
N ALA A 54 -19.96 2.56 -2.19
CA ALA A 54 -19.96 3.86 -1.55
C ALA A 54 -19.66 4.96 -2.57
N LYS A 55 -20.45 6.03 -2.57
CA LYS A 55 -20.12 7.23 -3.35
C LYS A 55 -19.03 8.02 -2.67
N ALA A 56 -18.05 8.43 -3.47
CA ALA A 56 -16.97 9.29 -3.04
C ALA A 56 -16.73 10.42 -4.02
N LYS A 57 -16.08 11.48 -3.54
CA LYS A 57 -15.54 12.55 -4.37
C LYS A 57 -14.02 12.44 -4.38
N ILE A 58 -13.41 12.59 -5.55
CA ILE A 58 -11.95 12.61 -5.67
C ILE A 58 -11.44 13.94 -5.12
N LEU A 59 -10.65 13.88 -4.04
CA LEU A 59 -10.01 15.05 -3.45
C LEU A 59 -8.67 15.33 -4.13
N SER A 60 -7.86 14.29 -4.33
CA SER A 60 -6.58 14.40 -5.01
C SER A 60 -6.22 13.14 -5.78
N LEU A 61 -5.40 13.30 -6.82
CA LEU A 61 -4.91 12.22 -7.67
C LEU A 61 -3.38 12.09 -7.56
N GLY A 62 -2.88 10.88 -7.27
CA GLY A 62 -1.44 10.62 -7.10
C GLY A 62 -0.67 10.55 -8.42
N GLY A 63 0.66 10.66 -8.41
CA GLY A 63 1.50 10.64 -9.62
C GLY A 63 1.72 9.26 -10.26
N THR A 64 1.00 8.23 -9.81
CA THR A 64 1.24 6.84 -10.18
C THR A 64 0.05 6.27 -10.92
N LEU A 65 0.34 5.66 -12.06
CA LEU A 65 -0.64 5.00 -12.91
C LEU A 65 -0.38 3.49 -12.94
N PHE A 66 -1.46 2.73 -12.97
CA PHE A 66 -1.44 1.28 -13.18
C PHE A 66 -2.07 1.02 -14.53
N VAL A 67 -1.30 0.49 -15.45
CA VAL A 67 -1.73 0.21 -16.82
C VAL A 67 -1.86 -1.29 -16.98
N PHE A 68 -3.03 -1.75 -17.37
CA PHE A 68 -3.31 -3.14 -17.69
C PHE A 68 -3.54 -3.24 -19.18
N CYS A 69 -2.90 -4.21 -19.80
CA CYS A 69 -2.98 -4.45 -21.23
C CYS A 69 -3.28 -5.93 -21.40
N ASN A 70 -4.46 -6.30 -21.90
CA ASN A 70 -4.90 -7.71 -22.03
C ASN A 70 -4.12 -8.52 -23.09
N SER A 71 -2.93 -8.07 -23.49
CA SER A 71 -2.04 -8.72 -24.45
C SER A 71 -0.80 -9.26 -23.74
N THR A 72 -0.21 -10.32 -24.31
CA THR A 72 1.08 -10.88 -23.86
C THR A 72 2.28 -10.24 -24.57
N GLN A 73 2.04 -9.28 -25.46
CA GLN A 73 3.09 -8.52 -26.12
C GLN A 73 3.64 -7.45 -25.17
N ASP A 74 4.97 -7.34 -25.04
CA ASP A 74 5.58 -6.30 -24.23
C ASP A 74 5.27 -4.90 -24.80
N ALA A 75 4.42 -4.18 -24.09
CA ALA A 75 3.99 -2.83 -24.44
C ALA A 75 4.71 -1.74 -23.63
N ALA A 76 5.61 -2.11 -22.71
CA ALA A 76 6.35 -1.16 -21.89
C ALA A 76 7.11 -0.08 -22.70
N PRO A 77 7.73 -0.39 -23.86
CA PRO A 77 8.38 0.63 -24.68
C PRO A 77 7.42 1.71 -25.18
N LEU A 78 6.22 1.31 -25.61
CA LEU A 78 5.21 2.23 -26.13
C LEU A 78 4.66 3.14 -25.04
N VAL A 79 4.44 2.60 -23.84
CA VAL A 79 4.02 3.39 -22.67
C VAL A 79 5.12 4.35 -22.24
N LYS A 80 6.38 3.93 -22.31
CA LYS A 80 7.55 4.77 -21.94
C LYS A 80 7.72 5.96 -22.87
N ASP A 81 7.40 5.80 -24.15
CA ASP A 81 7.50 6.87 -25.15
C ASP A 81 6.38 7.91 -25.05
N VAL A 82 5.36 7.68 -24.21
CA VAL A 82 4.27 8.65 -23.99
C VAL A 82 4.80 9.89 -23.25
N PRO A 83 4.64 11.10 -23.81
CA PRO A 83 5.07 12.33 -23.15
C PRO A 83 4.42 12.51 -21.76
N GLY A 84 5.25 12.75 -20.74
CA GLY A 84 4.80 12.89 -19.35
C GLY A 84 4.90 11.60 -18.52
N VAL A 85 5.16 10.45 -19.16
CA VAL A 85 5.64 9.25 -18.48
C VAL A 85 7.11 9.44 -18.15
N SER A 86 7.45 9.31 -16.86
CA SER A 86 8.82 9.32 -16.40
C SER A 86 9.42 7.91 -16.45
N ARG A 87 8.67 6.91 -15.96
CA ARG A 87 9.15 5.52 -15.85
C ARG A 87 8.02 4.53 -16.07
N VAL A 88 8.37 3.36 -16.56
CA VAL A 88 7.47 2.21 -16.73
C VAL A 88 8.16 0.97 -16.16
N PHE A 89 7.43 0.25 -15.31
CA PHE A 89 7.86 -0.99 -14.69
C PHE A 89 6.87 -2.09 -15.07
N ALA A 90 7.36 -3.19 -15.63
CA ALA A 90 6.55 -4.37 -15.80
C ALA A 90 6.28 -5.00 -14.43
N THR A 91 5.02 -5.09 -14.04
CA THR A 91 4.57 -5.84 -12.87
C THR A 91 4.15 -7.25 -13.27
N GLY A 92 3.86 -7.50 -14.55
CA GLY A 92 3.74 -8.85 -15.10
C GLY A 92 3.65 -8.80 -16.62
N ASN A 93 3.24 -9.90 -17.24
CA ASN A 93 3.13 -10.01 -18.70
C ASN A 93 2.11 -9.03 -19.32
N SER A 94 1.15 -8.55 -18.53
CA SER A 94 -0.01 -7.76 -18.98
C SER A 94 -0.27 -6.53 -18.10
N ALA A 95 0.66 -6.17 -17.20
CA ALA A 95 0.48 -5.12 -16.22
C ALA A 95 1.75 -4.31 -16.04
N TYR A 96 1.58 -2.99 -15.92
CA TYR A 96 2.66 -2.03 -15.81
C TYR A 96 2.35 -0.99 -14.73
N LEU A 97 3.36 -0.67 -13.93
CA LEU A 97 3.36 0.51 -13.06
C LEU A 97 4.04 1.65 -13.82
N VAL A 98 3.38 2.79 -13.90
CA VAL A 98 3.85 3.96 -14.64
C VAL A 98 3.97 5.13 -13.68
N THR A 99 5.18 5.66 -13.57
CA THR A 99 5.46 6.85 -12.77
C THR A 99 5.33 8.08 -13.67
N ALA A 100 4.45 8.99 -13.30
CA ALA A 100 4.17 10.22 -14.01
C ALA A 100 4.01 11.36 -12.99
N PRO A 101 5.12 11.98 -12.57
CA PRO A 101 5.14 12.96 -11.47
C PRO A 101 4.24 14.18 -11.74
N ASN A 102 3.94 14.46 -13.01
CA ASN A 102 2.98 15.47 -13.46
C ASN A 102 1.85 14.87 -14.29
N ALA A 103 1.27 13.75 -13.83
CA ALA A 103 0.18 13.08 -14.53
C ALA A 103 -1.01 14.02 -14.75
N THR A 104 -1.21 14.44 -16.00
CA THR A 104 -2.38 15.21 -16.42
C THR A 104 -3.56 14.26 -16.70
N PRO A 105 -4.81 14.75 -16.68
CA PRO A 105 -5.98 13.94 -17.02
C PRO A 105 -5.90 13.33 -18.43
N TYR A 106 -5.14 13.94 -19.35
CA TYR A 106 -4.96 13.46 -20.72
C TYR A 106 -3.91 12.37 -20.85
N LEU A 107 -3.09 12.15 -19.82
CA LEU A 107 -2.03 11.13 -19.86
C LEU A 107 -2.61 9.72 -19.99
N ALA A 108 -3.74 9.45 -19.33
CA ALA A 108 -4.45 8.19 -19.44
C ALA A 108 -4.89 7.90 -20.88
N ALA A 109 -5.51 8.88 -21.55
CA ALA A 109 -5.93 8.77 -22.93
C ALA A 109 -4.75 8.66 -23.90
N ALA A 110 -3.60 9.28 -23.59
CA ALA A 110 -2.39 9.15 -24.38
C ALA A 110 -1.77 7.75 -24.27
N ILE A 111 -1.76 7.17 -23.06
CA ILE A 111 -1.34 5.78 -22.83
C ILE A 111 -2.30 4.82 -23.54
N ASP A 112 -3.60 4.99 -23.37
CA ASP A 112 -4.62 4.17 -24.03
C ASP A 112 -4.49 4.25 -25.57
N GLY A 113 -4.30 5.45 -26.12
CA GLY A 113 -4.06 5.65 -27.55
C GLY A 113 -2.76 5.00 -28.07
N ALA A 114 -1.70 4.98 -27.26
CA ALA A 114 -0.46 4.28 -27.60
C ALA A 114 -0.63 2.75 -27.60
N LEU A 115 -1.57 2.25 -26.80
CA LEU A 115 -1.83 0.82 -26.62
C LEU A 115 -2.99 0.28 -27.47
N ALA A 116 -3.82 1.15 -28.05
CA ALA A 116 -5.03 0.78 -28.80
C ALA A 116 -4.80 -0.18 -29.98
N GLY A 117 -3.57 -0.28 -30.49
CA GLY A 117 -3.20 -1.25 -31.54
C GLY A 117 -2.81 -2.64 -31.03
N ILE A 118 -2.69 -2.82 -29.70
CA ILE A 118 -2.16 -4.02 -29.04
C ILE A 118 -3.17 -4.62 -28.06
N CYS A 119 -3.86 -3.78 -27.29
CA CYS A 119 -4.78 -4.21 -26.26
C CYS A 119 -5.82 -3.13 -25.93
N ASP A 120 -6.91 -3.56 -25.31
CA ASP A 120 -7.85 -2.65 -24.64
C ASP A 120 -7.27 -2.35 -23.25
N ALA A 121 -6.61 -1.20 -23.13
CA ALA A 121 -5.89 -0.86 -21.92
C ALA A 121 -6.84 -0.36 -20.83
N VAL A 122 -6.60 -0.78 -19.59
CA VAL A 122 -7.21 -0.18 -18.41
C VAL A 122 -6.14 0.66 -17.74
N VAL A 123 -6.39 1.94 -17.51
CA VAL A 123 -5.45 2.84 -16.83
C VAL A 123 -6.08 3.32 -15.54
N LEU A 124 -5.52 2.91 -14.41
CA LEU A 124 -5.95 3.32 -13.07
C LEU A 124 -4.94 4.27 -12.46
N ARG A 125 -5.40 5.09 -11.51
CA ARG A 125 -4.60 6.07 -10.78
C ARG A 125 -4.92 5.99 -9.30
N SER A 126 -3.90 6.11 -8.46
CA SER A 126 -4.10 6.21 -7.01
C SER A 126 -4.83 7.51 -6.67
N SER A 127 -5.74 7.47 -5.71
CA SER A 127 -6.58 8.62 -5.36
C SER A 127 -6.71 8.79 -3.85
N HIS A 128 -7.00 10.01 -3.43
CA HIS A 128 -7.53 10.30 -2.11
C HIS A 128 -8.98 10.74 -2.24
N LEU A 129 -9.85 10.14 -1.43
CA LEU A 129 -11.29 10.23 -1.61
C LEU A 129 -11.98 10.86 -0.40
N GLU A 130 -13.06 11.58 -0.64
CA GLU A 130 -14.01 12.02 0.38
C GLU A 130 -15.27 11.17 0.27
N PHE A 131 -15.48 10.25 1.21
CA PHE A 131 -16.70 9.44 1.25
C PHE A 131 -17.87 10.25 1.77
N LYS A 132 -18.95 10.31 0.99
CA LYS A 132 -20.15 11.11 1.32
C LYS A 132 -21.20 10.34 2.09
N GLU A 133 -21.09 9.02 2.11
CA GLU A 133 -22.09 8.12 2.68
C GLU A 133 -21.43 6.89 3.29
N THR A 134 -22.20 6.17 4.11
CA THR A 134 -21.78 4.89 4.69
C THR A 134 -21.80 3.79 3.64
N ALA A 135 -20.78 2.94 3.58
CA ALA A 135 -20.81 1.74 2.74
C ALA A 135 -21.59 0.63 3.46
N THR A 136 -22.55 0.01 2.77
CA THR A 136 -23.20 -1.21 3.28
C THR A 136 -22.64 -2.40 2.51
N LEU A 137 -21.89 -3.24 3.21
CA LEU A 137 -21.28 -4.44 2.66
C LEU A 137 -22.20 -5.63 2.90
N ALA A 138 -22.55 -6.35 1.83
CA ALA A 138 -23.23 -7.63 1.91
C ALA A 138 -22.20 -8.76 2.01
N ALA A 139 -22.42 -9.71 2.91
CA ALA A 139 -21.53 -10.85 3.07
C ALA A 139 -21.49 -11.71 1.80
N SER A 140 -20.30 -12.19 1.43
CA SER A 140 -20.08 -13.12 0.31
C SER A 140 -20.78 -14.46 0.53
N SER A 141 -20.92 -14.89 1.80
CA SER A 141 -21.62 -16.09 2.21
C SER A 141 -22.49 -15.84 3.45
N GLY A 142 -23.79 -16.09 3.35
CA GLY A 142 -24.77 -15.92 4.43
C GLY A 142 -25.60 -14.62 4.36
N ASN A 143 -26.41 -14.35 5.39
CA ASN A 143 -27.33 -13.19 5.47
C ASN A 143 -26.78 -12.09 6.39
N GLY A 144 -25.49 -11.78 6.28
CA GLY A 144 -24.84 -10.73 7.08
C GLY A 144 -24.66 -9.44 6.29
N THR A 145 -24.85 -8.29 6.93
CA THR A 145 -24.45 -6.99 6.38
C THR A 145 -23.55 -6.28 7.36
N LYS A 146 -22.50 -5.63 6.86
CA LYS A 146 -21.63 -4.76 7.65
C LYS A 146 -21.70 -3.34 7.12
N MET A 147 -22.03 -2.40 7.99
CA MET A 147 -22.01 -0.98 7.65
C MET A 147 -20.66 -0.40 8.04
N LEU A 148 -20.04 0.33 7.11
CA LEU A 148 -18.84 1.13 7.34
C LEU A 148 -19.22 2.60 7.33
N ALA A 149 -18.97 3.29 8.44
CA ALA A 149 -19.09 4.73 8.54
C ALA A 149 -18.01 5.43 7.69
N THR A 150 -18.26 6.68 7.32
CA THR A 150 -17.31 7.49 6.53
C THR A 150 -15.93 7.54 7.19
N LYS A 151 -15.86 7.77 8.51
CA LYS A 151 -14.61 7.75 9.29
C LYS A 151 -13.84 6.42 9.20
N GLU A 152 -14.54 5.30 9.03
CA GLU A 152 -13.92 3.98 8.90
C GLU A 152 -13.38 3.81 7.49
N LEU A 153 -14.12 4.26 6.46
CA LEU A 153 -13.63 4.32 5.09
C LEU A 153 -12.42 5.25 4.95
N ASP A 154 -12.39 6.37 5.68
CA ASP A 154 -11.25 7.29 5.75
C ASP A 154 -10.01 6.65 6.37
N TYR A 155 -10.21 5.89 7.44
CA TYR A 155 -9.14 5.09 8.03
C TYR A 155 -8.65 4.02 7.05
N LEU A 156 -9.56 3.29 6.39
CA LEU A 156 -9.22 2.23 5.46
C LEU A 156 -8.45 2.75 4.24
N GLN A 157 -8.84 3.88 3.64
CA GLN A 157 -8.10 4.45 2.51
C GLN A 157 -6.69 4.92 2.90
N SER A 158 -6.46 5.29 4.16
CA SER A 158 -5.13 5.69 4.64
C SER A 158 -4.15 4.52 4.71
N ALA A 159 -4.66 3.30 4.92
CA ALA A 159 -3.87 2.07 4.94
C ALA A 159 -3.86 1.36 3.56
N PHE A 160 -4.96 1.47 2.80
CA PHE A 160 -5.20 0.84 1.51
C PHE A 160 -5.68 1.88 0.50
N PRO A 161 -4.76 2.56 -0.22
CA PRO A 161 -5.10 3.64 -1.12
C PRO A 161 -6.07 3.19 -2.23
N PRO A 162 -7.17 3.94 -2.47
CA PRO A 162 -8.13 3.60 -3.50
C PRO A 162 -7.63 3.94 -4.90
N TYR A 163 -8.08 3.16 -5.88
CA TYR A 163 -7.76 3.36 -7.29
C TYR A 163 -9.00 3.69 -8.11
N VAL A 164 -8.87 4.70 -8.96
CA VAL A 164 -9.91 5.19 -9.88
C VAL A 164 -9.39 5.18 -11.31
N ASP A 165 -10.29 5.27 -12.30
CA ASP A 165 -9.88 5.48 -13.69
C ASP A 165 -9.04 6.76 -13.82
N ALA A 166 -7.93 6.66 -14.54
CA ALA A 166 -6.98 7.75 -14.68
C ALA A 166 -7.49 8.90 -15.56
N GLY A 167 -8.60 8.72 -16.27
CA GLY A 167 -9.32 9.77 -17.00
C GLY A 167 -10.09 10.75 -16.10
N HIS A 168 -10.23 10.45 -14.81
CA HIS A 168 -10.88 11.34 -13.86
C HIS A 168 -10.08 12.61 -13.56
N VAL A 169 -10.79 13.64 -13.11
CA VAL A 169 -10.22 14.88 -12.57
C VAL A 169 -10.56 15.05 -11.09
N GLU A 170 -9.72 15.82 -10.37
CA GLU A 170 -10.01 16.19 -8.99
C GLU A 170 -11.37 16.92 -8.92
N GLY A 171 -12.21 16.49 -7.99
CA GLY A 171 -13.58 16.99 -7.86
C GLY A 171 -14.66 16.08 -8.46
N ASP A 172 -14.30 15.11 -9.29
CA ASP A 172 -15.24 14.13 -9.85
C ASP A 172 -15.91 13.29 -8.75
N ASN A 173 -17.15 12.88 -9.01
CA ASN A 173 -17.85 11.94 -8.15
C ASN A 173 -17.76 10.54 -8.76
N VAL A 174 -17.33 9.59 -7.95
CA VAL A 174 -17.13 8.19 -8.33
C VAL A 174 -17.94 7.29 -7.41
N THR A 175 -18.32 6.11 -7.93
CA THR A 175 -18.88 5.04 -7.10
C THR A 175 -17.79 4.02 -6.85
N MET A 176 -17.44 3.81 -5.59
CA MET A 176 -16.42 2.87 -5.19
C MET A 176 -17.06 1.54 -4.80
N LYS A 177 -16.56 0.43 -5.34
CA LYS A 177 -16.75 -0.90 -4.80
C LYS A 177 -15.76 -1.09 -3.65
N VAL A 178 -16.29 -1.45 -2.48
CA VAL A 178 -15.51 -1.74 -1.27
C VAL A 178 -15.61 -3.23 -1.00
N TYR A 179 -14.47 -3.90 -0.94
CA TYR A 179 -14.33 -5.26 -0.42
C TYR A 179 -13.71 -5.19 0.98
N LEU A 180 -14.26 -5.97 1.90
CA LEU A 180 -13.74 -6.11 3.26
C LEU A 180 -13.74 -7.59 3.62
N SER A 181 -12.57 -8.09 4.03
CA SER A 181 -12.42 -9.36 4.71
C SER A 181 -11.83 -9.16 6.10
N ILE A 182 -12.44 -9.78 7.10
CA ILE A 182 -11.96 -9.89 8.47
C ILE A 182 -11.95 -11.37 8.81
N ASN A 183 -10.80 -11.90 9.23
CA ASN A 183 -10.66 -13.30 9.59
C ASN A 183 -10.71 -13.51 11.12
N ASP A 184 -10.80 -14.76 11.57
CA ASP A 184 -10.85 -15.15 13.00
C ASP A 184 -9.60 -14.72 13.81
N ALA A 185 -8.48 -14.49 13.12
CA ALA A 185 -7.22 -14.04 13.72
C ALA A 185 -7.11 -12.50 13.79
N GLY A 186 -8.12 -11.75 13.33
CA GLY A 186 -8.11 -10.29 13.30
C GLY A 186 -7.36 -9.67 12.11
N GLY A 187 -7.00 -10.48 11.10
CA GLY A 187 -6.50 -9.99 9.82
C GLY A 187 -7.58 -9.20 9.07
N LEU A 188 -7.17 -8.10 8.42
CA LEU A 188 -8.03 -7.14 7.77
C LEU A 188 -7.55 -6.92 6.33
N SER A 189 -8.32 -7.39 5.36
CA SER A 189 -8.09 -7.13 3.94
C SER A 189 -9.16 -6.19 3.40
N VAL A 190 -8.72 -5.14 2.72
CA VAL A 190 -9.60 -4.13 2.13
C VAL A 190 -9.16 -3.78 0.73
N SER A 191 -10.12 -3.77 -0.20
CA SER A 191 -9.93 -3.18 -1.52
C SER A 191 -10.99 -2.12 -1.77
N ILE A 192 -10.58 -0.95 -2.23
CA ILE A 192 -11.46 0.16 -2.58
C ILE A 192 -11.14 0.59 -4.00
N GLU A 193 -12.10 0.42 -4.90
CA GLU A 193 -11.88 0.56 -6.34
C GLU A 193 -13.10 1.18 -6.99
N GLU A 194 -12.90 1.95 -8.04
CA GLU A 194 -14.02 2.44 -8.80
C GLU A 194 -14.85 1.26 -9.37
N GLN A 195 -16.17 1.33 -9.21
CA GLN A 195 -17.10 0.40 -9.81
C GLN A 195 -17.07 0.57 -11.33
N ARG A 196 -16.35 -0.35 -11.99
CA ARG A 196 -16.37 -0.49 -13.44
C ARG A 196 -17.35 -1.59 -13.84
N SER A 197 -17.99 -1.43 -14.99
CA SER A 197 -19.04 -2.31 -15.50
C SER A 197 -18.61 -3.74 -15.89
N ALA A 198 -17.36 -4.16 -15.64
CA ALA A 198 -16.83 -5.42 -16.21
C ALA A 198 -15.79 -6.22 -15.39
N PHE A 199 -15.43 -5.89 -14.15
CA PHE A 199 -14.41 -6.65 -13.42
C PHE A 199 -14.88 -7.07 -12.03
N GLU A 200 -15.05 -8.38 -11.81
CA GLU A 200 -15.41 -8.95 -10.51
C GLU A 200 -14.37 -9.94 -10.00
N TYR A 201 -14.15 -9.86 -8.69
CA TYR A 201 -13.23 -10.59 -7.82
C TYR A 201 -11.78 -10.11 -7.86
N ARG A 202 -11.30 -9.57 -6.72
CA ARG A 202 -9.89 -9.33 -6.46
C ARG A 202 -9.38 -10.31 -5.40
N PHE A 203 -8.25 -10.96 -5.66
CA PHE A 203 -7.47 -11.74 -4.71
C PHE A 203 -6.21 -10.95 -4.39
N GLU A 204 -5.99 -10.60 -3.12
CA GLU A 204 -4.74 -10.00 -2.66
C GLU A 204 -4.06 -10.97 -1.70
N GLY A 205 -2.81 -11.32 -1.99
CA GLY A 205 -2.07 -12.29 -1.18
C GLY A 205 -0.57 -12.10 -1.28
N GLY A 206 0.12 -12.57 -0.26
CA GLY A 206 1.58 -12.52 -0.14
C GLY A 206 2.16 -13.92 -0.06
N GLY A 207 3.36 -14.10 -0.59
CA GLY A 207 4.08 -15.35 -0.53
C GLY A 207 5.58 -15.13 -0.62
N PHE A 208 6.32 -16.21 -0.46
CA PHE A 208 7.75 -16.22 -0.72
C PHE A 208 8.03 -17.06 -1.96
N ALA A 209 9.01 -16.63 -2.73
CA ALA A 209 9.41 -17.29 -3.94
C ALA A 209 10.91 -17.16 -4.13
N THR A 210 11.52 -18.19 -4.70
CA THR A 210 12.87 -18.11 -5.21
C THR A 210 12.83 -17.73 -6.68
N ALA A 211 13.61 -16.74 -7.07
CA ALA A 211 13.77 -16.35 -8.46
C ALA A 211 15.24 -16.07 -8.76
N LYS A 212 15.60 -16.21 -10.03
CA LYS A 212 16.89 -15.75 -10.52
C LYS A 212 16.79 -14.28 -10.92
N ILE A 213 17.82 -13.52 -10.62
CA ILE A 213 17.96 -12.16 -11.13
C ILE A 213 18.30 -12.26 -12.62
N ALA A 214 17.32 -11.94 -13.47
CA ALA A 214 17.46 -11.98 -14.93
C ALA A 214 18.19 -10.74 -15.44
N GLU A 215 17.87 -9.58 -14.86
CA GLU A 215 18.45 -8.29 -15.24
C GLU A 215 18.54 -7.37 -14.01
N LEU A 216 19.63 -6.60 -13.93
CA LEU A 216 19.78 -5.53 -12.95
C LEU A 216 19.71 -4.18 -13.66
N LYS A 217 18.80 -3.31 -13.22
CA LYS A 217 18.65 -1.97 -13.78
C LYS A 217 19.64 -1.01 -13.11
N ASN A 218 20.03 0.03 -13.84
CA ASN A 218 20.84 1.13 -13.31
C ASN A 218 19.98 2.16 -12.58
N GLU A 219 19.18 1.66 -11.65
CA GLU A 219 18.20 2.42 -10.88
C GLU A 219 18.18 1.90 -9.44
N LEU A 220 18.16 2.82 -8.47
CA LEU A 220 18.01 2.55 -7.05
C LEU A 220 16.68 3.08 -6.53
N TYR A 221 15.99 2.26 -5.75
CA TYR A 221 14.87 2.64 -4.90
C TYR A 221 15.41 3.09 -3.54
N VAL A 222 15.02 4.28 -3.09
CA VAL A 222 15.49 4.88 -1.84
C VAL A 222 14.28 5.31 -1.02
N LYS A 223 14.11 4.74 0.17
CA LYS A 223 13.09 5.20 1.12
C LYS A 223 13.67 6.19 2.11
N CYS A 224 13.24 7.44 2.05
CA CYS A 224 13.64 8.53 2.93
C CYS A 224 12.55 9.62 3.02
N ASN A 225 12.13 9.97 4.24
CA ASN A 225 11.11 10.99 4.50
C ASN A 225 11.66 12.42 4.65
N ALA A 226 12.95 12.65 4.35
CA ALA A 226 13.53 13.98 4.41
C ALA A 226 13.05 14.84 3.22
N THR A 227 12.66 16.08 3.52
CA THR A 227 12.11 17.02 2.53
C THR A 227 13.14 17.44 1.47
N ASP A 228 14.42 17.46 1.82
CA ASP A 228 15.54 17.79 0.93
C ASP A 228 16.26 16.54 0.36
N ALA A 229 15.68 15.34 0.55
CA ALA A 229 16.33 14.09 0.17
C ALA A 229 16.69 13.99 -1.32
N GLU A 230 15.85 14.55 -2.19
CA GLU A 230 16.06 14.56 -3.63
C GLU A 230 17.34 15.32 -4.01
N GLY A 231 17.51 16.53 -3.48
CA GLY A 231 18.70 17.35 -3.74
C GLY A 231 19.97 16.74 -3.15
N ARG A 232 19.87 16.13 -1.96
CA ARG A 232 21.01 15.47 -1.31
C ARG A 232 21.44 14.20 -2.03
N ALA A 233 20.49 13.35 -2.43
CA ALA A 233 20.77 12.17 -3.24
C ALA A 233 21.32 12.56 -4.62
N GLY A 234 20.80 13.62 -5.24
CA GLY A 234 21.24 14.12 -6.55
C GLY A 234 22.69 14.60 -6.59
N ASN A 235 23.26 14.98 -5.44
CA ASN A 235 24.66 15.43 -5.34
C ASN A 235 25.67 14.27 -5.16
N VAL A 236 25.20 13.02 -5.03
CA VAL A 236 26.06 11.85 -4.87
C VAL A 236 26.75 11.52 -6.20
N SER A 237 28.06 11.24 -6.14
CA SER A 237 28.82 10.86 -7.34
C SER A 237 28.24 9.58 -7.96
N GLY A 238 28.06 9.60 -9.29
CA GLY A 238 27.44 8.50 -10.03
C GLY A 238 25.92 8.60 -10.16
N VAL A 239 25.25 9.49 -9.41
CA VAL A 239 23.82 9.77 -9.62
C VAL A 239 23.63 10.63 -10.87
N LYS A 240 22.70 10.23 -11.72
CA LYS A 240 22.36 10.90 -12.99
C LYS A 240 21.08 11.69 -12.89
N ASN A 241 20.09 11.13 -12.23
CA ASN A 241 18.77 11.71 -12.08
C ASN A 241 18.12 11.17 -10.82
N VAL A 242 17.32 12.00 -10.16
CA VAL A 242 16.50 11.60 -9.01
C VAL A 242 15.07 11.98 -9.30
N THR A 243 14.16 11.05 -9.08
CA THR A 243 12.72 11.27 -9.25
C THR A 243 12.03 10.92 -7.95
N ARG A 244 11.34 11.89 -7.34
CA ARG A 244 10.49 11.64 -6.18
C ARG A 244 9.19 10.97 -6.60
N PHE A 245 8.91 9.82 -6.00
CA PHE A 245 7.68 9.05 -6.24
C PHE A 245 6.57 9.45 -5.28
N ASP A 246 6.89 9.58 -3.99
CA ASP A 246 5.98 10.05 -2.95
C ASP A 246 6.75 10.82 -1.86
N GLU A 247 6.09 11.16 -0.75
CA GLU A 247 6.70 11.89 0.36
C GLU A 247 7.94 11.20 0.96
N GLN A 248 8.05 9.89 0.80
CA GLN A 248 9.07 9.04 1.42
C GLN A 248 9.92 8.25 0.43
N THR A 249 9.66 8.33 -0.87
CA THR A 249 10.25 7.42 -1.85
C THR A 249 10.90 8.18 -3.01
N LEU A 250 12.14 7.81 -3.32
CA LEU A 250 12.89 8.31 -4.47
C LEU A 250 13.32 7.14 -5.37
N PHE A 251 13.31 7.38 -6.67
CA PHE A 251 14.02 6.57 -7.65
C PHE A 251 15.25 7.33 -8.13
N VAL A 252 16.41 6.67 -8.12
CA VAL A 252 17.71 7.27 -8.43
C VAL A 252 18.34 6.53 -9.59
N ASP A 253 18.45 7.19 -10.74
CA ASP A 253 19.23 6.67 -11.86
C ASP A 253 20.71 6.87 -11.57
N PHE A 254 21.52 5.86 -11.86
CA PHE A 254 22.95 5.94 -11.60
C PHE A 254 23.79 5.36 -12.74
N GLU A 255 25.08 5.68 -12.70
CA GLU A 255 26.11 5.02 -13.49
C GLU A 255 27.23 4.53 -12.57
N GLY A 256 27.96 3.52 -13.03
CA GLY A 256 29.07 2.94 -12.29
C GLY A 256 28.63 1.86 -11.30
N ASN A 257 29.28 1.81 -10.15
CA ASN A 257 29.09 0.75 -9.17
C ASN A 257 27.86 1.03 -8.26
N ALA A 258 26.85 0.18 -8.33
CA ALA A 258 25.59 0.33 -7.60
C ALA A 258 25.80 0.40 -6.08
N THR A 259 26.65 -0.47 -5.51
CA THR A 259 26.95 -0.50 -4.08
C THR A 259 27.60 0.80 -3.60
N ALA A 260 28.56 1.33 -4.36
CA ALA A 260 29.23 2.58 -4.03
C ALA A 260 28.26 3.78 -4.07
N VAL A 261 27.40 3.83 -5.08
CA VAL A 261 26.37 4.89 -5.19
C VAL A 261 25.36 4.76 -4.04
N ALA A 262 24.89 3.55 -3.74
CA ALA A 262 23.96 3.30 -2.64
C ALA A 262 24.54 3.72 -1.28
N GLN A 263 25.81 3.40 -1.01
CA GLN A 263 26.53 3.84 0.20
C GLN A 263 26.68 5.36 0.26
N GLY A 264 26.94 6.00 -0.90
CA GLY A 264 26.99 7.46 -1.02
C GLY A 264 25.65 8.10 -0.68
N ILE A 265 24.55 7.56 -1.19
CA ILE A 265 23.17 8.02 -0.89
C ILE A 265 22.85 7.83 0.59
N ALA A 266 23.14 6.66 1.16
CA ALA A 266 22.92 6.40 2.58
C ALA A 266 23.72 7.38 3.47
N SER A 267 24.94 7.72 3.07
CA SER A 267 25.78 8.70 3.78
C SER A 267 25.33 10.14 3.58
N ALA A 268 24.71 10.46 2.43
CA ALA A 268 24.15 11.78 2.15
C ALA A 268 22.81 12.01 2.89
N LEU A 269 22.13 10.95 3.31
CA LEU A 269 20.81 10.97 3.97
C LEU A 269 20.80 10.32 5.37
N PRO A 270 21.70 10.68 6.30
CA PRO A 270 21.77 10.08 7.64
C PRO A 270 20.47 10.19 8.46
N ASP A 271 19.66 11.21 8.20
CA ASP A 271 18.50 11.57 9.02
C ASP A 271 17.34 10.57 8.90
N CYS A 272 17.32 9.76 7.83
CA CYS A 272 16.26 8.78 7.57
C CYS A 272 16.75 7.33 7.53
N ALA A 273 18.06 7.09 7.68
CA ALA A 273 18.70 5.77 7.55
C ALA A 273 18.13 4.98 6.35
N PRO A 274 18.31 5.48 5.11
CA PRO A 274 17.49 5.06 4.00
C PRO A 274 17.72 3.60 3.65
N LYS A 275 16.63 2.87 3.39
CA LYS A 275 16.71 1.58 2.72
C LYS A 275 16.95 1.85 1.24
N VAL A 276 18.12 1.44 0.75
CA VAL A 276 18.50 1.56 -0.66
C VAL A 276 18.50 0.19 -1.29
N LEU A 277 17.67 0.00 -2.30
CA LEU A 277 17.55 -1.24 -3.07
C LEU A 277 17.78 -0.93 -4.54
N ARG A 278 18.12 -1.95 -5.32
CA ARG A 278 18.32 -1.88 -6.76
C ARG A 278 17.16 -2.56 -7.48
N SER A 279 16.68 -1.92 -8.54
CA SER A 279 15.62 -2.47 -9.37
C SER A 279 16.14 -3.65 -10.19
N ALA A 280 15.38 -4.74 -10.21
CA ALA A 280 15.72 -5.99 -10.89
C ALA A 280 14.50 -6.57 -11.61
N ALA A 281 14.76 -7.32 -12.68
CA ALA A 281 13.79 -8.23 -13.29
C ALA A 281 14.11 -9.66 -12.85
N PHE A 282 13.06 -10.46 -12.63
CA PHE A 282 13.19 -11.79 -12.07
C PHE A 282 12.65 -12.88 -12.99
N ASP A 283 13.38 -13.99 -13.04
CA ASP A 283 12.92 -15.24 -13.64
C ASP A 283 12.53 -16.20 -12.50
N PHE A 284 11.21 -16.35 -12.30
CA PHE A 284 10.66 -17.28 -11.32
C PHE A 284 10.80 -18.71 -11.83
N THR A 285 11.59 -19.52 -11.11
CA THR A 285 11.86 -20.92 -11.50
C THR A 285 10.71 -21.85 -11.13
N ASP A 286 9.94 -21.49 -10.11
CA ASP A 286 8.91 -22.31 -9.50
C ASP A 286 7.60 -21.52 -9.39
N SER A 287 6.51 -22.25 -9.16
CA SER A 287 5.23 -21.62 -8.84
C SER A 287 5.28 -20.91 -7.49
N VAL A 288 4.72 -19.70 -7.43
CA VAL A 288 4.59 -18.93 -6.20
C VAL A 288 3.30 -19.31 -5.52
N THR A 289 3.38 -19.79 -4.29
CA THR A 289 2.19 -19.94 -3.45
C THR A 289 1.96 -18.63 -2.72
N ILE A 290 0.91 -17.93 -3.11
CA ILE A 290 0.43 -16.74 -2.40
C ILE A 290 -0.64 -17.18 -1.42
N ALA A 291 -0.45 -16.84 -0.15
CA ALA A 291 -1.49 -16.94 0.85
C ALA A 291 -2.20 -15.58 0.90
N SER A 292 -3.52 -15.59 0.75
CA SER A 292 -4.30 -14.46 1.21
C SER A 292 -4.23 -14.38 2.73
N GLU A 293 -4.59 -13.23 3.28
CA GLU A 293 -4.66 -13.07 4.73
C GLU A 293 -5.75 -13.96 5.36
N ASN A 294 -6.67 -14.54 4.57
CA ASN A 294 -7.65 -15.52 5.02
C ASN A 294 -7.10 -16.97 5.03
N ASN A 295 -5.81 -17.18 4.78
CA ASN A 295 -5.16 -18.48 4.55
C ASN A 295 -5.68 -19.25 3.31
N ASP A 296 -6.45 -18.59 2.44
CA ASP A 296 -6.71 -19.15 1.12
C ASP A 296 -5.42 -19.08 0.32
N THR A 297 -4.94 -20.24 -0.06
CA THR A 297 -3.71 -20.36 -0.83
C THR A 297 -4.04 -20.46 -2.29
N ARG A 298 -3.27 -19.73 -3.10
CA ARG A 298 -3.35 -19.81 -4.53
C ARG A 298 -1.95 -20.03 -5.09
N THR A 299 -1.86 -20.94 -6.04
CA THR A 299 -0.65 -21.17 -6.79
C THR A 299 -0.68 -20.32 -8.06
N VAL A 300 0.33 -19.47 -8.22
CA VAL A 300 0.60 -18.71 -9.44
C VAL A 300 1.82 -19.33 -10.11
N LEU A 301 1.74 -19.60 -11.40
CA LEU A 301 2.87 -20.21 -12.11
C LEU A 301 3.97 -19.16 -12.29
N GLY A 302 5.23 -19.56 -12.14
CA GLY A 302 6.36 -18.65 -12.39
C GLY A 302 6.35 -18.04 -13.79
N SER A 303 5.80 -18.77 -14.78
CA SER A 303 5.57 -18.29 -16.15
C SER A 303 4.63 -17.08 -16.22
N ASP A 304 3.67 -16.97 -15.29
CA ASP A 304 2.73 -15.85 -15.24
C ASP A 304 3.38 -14.59 -14.65
N LEU A 305 4.51 -14.77 -13.96
CA LEU A 305 5.37 -13.73 -13.39
C LEU A 305 6.61 -13.46 -14.24
N ALA A 306 6.67 -13.97 -15.47
CA ALA A 306 7.79 -13.70 -16.36
C ALA A 306 7.95 -12.19 -16.56
N GLY A 307 9.19 -11.69 -16.45
CA GLY A 307 9.48 -10.27 -16.59
C GLY A 307 8.98 -9.39 -15.43
N ALA A 308 8.45 -9.97 -14.35
CA ALA A 308 8.05 -9.20 -13.18
C ALA A 308 9.27 -8.53 -12.55
N THR A 309 9.08 -7.27 -12.16
CA THR A 309 10.15 -6.44 -11.59
C THR A 309 9.96 -6.19 -10.11
N GLY A 310 11.06 -5.92 -9.43
CA GLY A 310 11.05 -5.57 -8.02
C GLY A 310 12.43 -5.14 -7.55
N PHE A 311 12.72 -5.31 -6.26
CA PHE A 311 13.88 -4.69 -5.63
C PHE A 311 14.76 -5.71 -4.88
N VAL A 312 16.08 -5.63 -5.09
CA VAL A 312 17.10 -6.45 -4.40
C VAL A 312 18.16 -5.56 -3.77
N ALA A 313 19.02 -6.11 -2.91
CA ALA A 313 20.18 -5.39 -2.41
C ALA A 313 21.14 -4.97 -3.57
N PRO A 314 21.76 -3.78 -3.52
CA PRO A 314 22.59 -3.26 -4.61
C PRO A 314 23.82 -4.10 -4.99
N GLU A 315 24.31 -4.93 -4.07
CA GLU A 315 25.47 -5.81 -4.22
C GLU A 315 25.23 -7.07 -5.07
N HIS A 316 23.96 -7.43 -5.32
CA HIS A 316 23.63 -8.63 -6.09
C HIS A 316 24.12 -8.57 -7.53
N ALA A 317 24.35 -9.76 -8.09
CA ALA A 317 24.73 -9.96 -9.48
C ALA A 317 23.64 -10.65 -10.31
N VAL A 318 23.69 -10.45 -11.63
CA VAL A 318 22.82 -11.19 -12.57
C VAL A 318 23.10 -12.69 -12.47
N ASN A 319 22.06 -13.51 -12.59
CA ASN A 319 22.02 -14.97 -12.40
C ASN A 319 22.08 -15.46 -10.94
N GLU A 320 22.19 -14.58 -9.95
CA GLU A 320 22.05 -14.98 -8.55
C GLU A 320 20.60 -15.39 -8.25
N THR A 321 20.44 -16.40 -7.41
CA THR A 321 19.13 -16.84 -6.94
C THR A 321 18.86 -16.19 -5.59
N VAL A 322 17.74 -15.48 -5.50
CA VAL A 322 17.35 -14.71 -4.31
C VAL A 322 15.99 -15.17 -3.81
N LEU A 323 15.79 -15.05 -2.49
CA LEU A 323 14.48 -15.25 -1.87
C LEU A 323 13.73 -13.91 -1.89
N LEU A 324 12.56 -13.92 -2.49
CA LEU A 324 11.71 -12.75 -2.67
C LEU A 324 10.43 -12.88 -1.87
N SER A 325 10.04 -11.80 -1.22
CA SER A 325 8.65 -11.54 -0.83
C SER A 325 7.90 -11.08 -2.07
N VAL A 326 6.78 -11.75 -2.37
CA VAL A 326 5.93 -11.48 -3.53
C VAL A 326 4.53 -11.20 -3.02
N ARG A 327 4.04 -9.98 -3.24
CA ARG A 327 2.63 -9.64 -3.04
C ARG A 327 1.98 -9.49 -4.41
N LEU A 328 0.88 -10.21 -4.61
CA LEU A 328 0.10 -10.18 -5.84
C LEU A 328 -1.30 -9.66 -5.55
N GLN A 329 -1.75 -8.75 -6.40
CA GLN A 329 -3.15 -8.43 -6.57
C GLN A 329 -3.60 -9.11 -7.87
N MET A 330 -4.69 -9.85 -7.84
CA MET A 330 -5.19 -10.60 -8.99
C MET A 330 -6.69 -10.39 -9.17
N SER A 331 -7.22 -10.53 -10.38
CA SER A 331 -8.65 -10.69 -10.63
C SER A 331 -8.90 -11.88 -11.54
N GLY A 332 -9.68 -12.85 -11.05
CA GLY A 332 -9.73 -14.16 -11.69
C GLY A 332 -8.32 -14.74 -11.80
N ALA A 333 -7.90 -15.21 -12.98
CA ALA A 333 -6.53 -15.69 -13.25
C ALA A 333 -5.52 -14.58 -13.57
N THR A 334 -5.97 -13.34 -13.75
CA THR A 334 -5.13 -12.24 -14.21
C THR A 334 -4.39 -11.60 -13.04
N ILE A 335 -3.09 -11.40 -13.18
CA ILE A 335 -2.30 -10.61 -12.23
C ILE A 335 -2.52 -9.14 -12.53
N LEU A 336 -3.03 -8.42 -11.53
CA LEU A 336 -3.30 -6.99 -11.58
C LEU A 336 -2.10 -6.16 -11.09
N GLY A 337 -1.40 -6.65 -10.08
CA GLY A 337 -0.29 -5.90 -9.51
C GLY A 337 0.67 -6.83 -8.80
N THR A 338 1.93 -6.45 -8.80
CA THR A 338 2.98 -7.17 -8.11
C THR A 338 3.83 -6.20 -7.32
N ALA A 339 4.08 -6.51 -6.06
CA ALA A 339 5.16 -5.92 -5.31
C ALA A 339 6.13 -7.04 -4.96
N ILE A 340 7.34 -6.96 -5.50
CA ILE A 340 8.38 -7.97 -5.33
C ILE A 340 9.59 -7.30 -4.69
N GLN A 341 10.06 -7.88 -3.59
CA GLN A 341 11.22 -7.36 -2.88
C GLN A 341 11.98 -8.52 -2.24
N GLU A 342 13.30 -8.44 -2.25
CA GLU A 342 14.15 -9.37 -1.52
C GLU A 342 13.83 -9.41 -0.01
N VAL A 343 13.89 -10.62 0.56
CA VAL A 343 13.77 -10.86 1.99
C VAL A 343 15.09 -10.52 2.68
N GLY A 344 15.20 -9.30 3.20
CA GLY A 344 16.37 -8.77 3.91
C GLY A 344 16.10 -7.41 4.54
#